data_AF-A0A2V7EA57-F1
#
_entry.id   AF-A0A2V7EA57-F1
#
_cell.length_a   1.000
_cell.length_b   1.000
_cell.length_c   1.000
_cell.angle_alpha   90.00
_cell.angle_beta   90.00
_cell.angle_gamma   90.00
#
_symmetry.space_group_name_H-M   'P 1'
#
loop_
_entity.id
_entity.type
_entity.pdbx_description
1 polymer ?
#
loop_
_entity_poly.entity_id
_entity_poly.type
_entity_poly.pdbx_seq_one_letter_code
_entity_poly.pdbx_strand_id
1 'polypeptide(L)' 'SLAEKLDSFERSVIARALAEAGGNVADAARRLQTDRPNLYRRMKRLGINATRV' A
#
# COMPACT_ATOMS: atom_id res chain seq x y z
N SER A 1 3.32 -2.09 20.29
CA SER A 1 3.54 -3.54 20.09
C SER A 1 4.36 -3.79 18.81
N LEU A 2 4.85 -5.02 18.57
CA LEU A 2 5.50 -5.34 17.28
C LEU A 2 4.54 -5.20 16.10
N ALA A 3 3.27 -5.61 16.29
CA ALA A 3 2.23 -5.53 15.27
C ALA A 3 2.00 -4.09 14.77
N GLU A 4 1.92 -3.12 15.68
CA GLU A 4 1.75 -1.69 15.32
C GLU A 4 2.93 -1.16 14.50
N LYS A 5 4.16 -1.57 14.82
CA LYS A 5 5.35 -1.15 14.08
C LYS A 5 5.35 -1.73 12.67
N LEU A 6 4.95 -3.00 12.52
CA LEU A 6 4.79 -3.63 11.20
C LEU A 6 3.71 -2.95 10.37
N ASP A 7 2.57 -2.62 10.98
CA ASP A 7 1.49 -1.91 10.30
C ASP A 7 1.90 -0.50 9.86
N SER A 8 2.66 0.22 10.69
CA SER A 8 3.19 1.54 10.33
C SER A 8 4.19 1.45 9.19
N PHE A 9 5.08 0.46 9.22
CA PHE A 9 6.04 0.24 8.15
C PHE A 9 5.33 -0.13 6.84
N GLU A 10 4.40 -1.07 6.87
CA GLU A 10 3.62 -1.46 5.70
C GLU A 10 2.84 -0.28 5.11
N ARG A 11 2.24 0.59 5.94
CA ARG A 11 1.61 1.84 5.48
C ARG A 11 2.57 2.72 4.71
N SER A 12 3.77 2.96 5.25
CA SER A 12 4.77 3.83 4.59
C SER A 12 5.22 3.29 3.23
N VAL A 13 5.44 1.97 3.14
CA VAL A 13 5.85 1.32 1.89
C VAL A 13 4.76 1.39 0.84
N ILE A 14 3.50 1.10 1.22
CA ILE A 14 2.35 1.18 0.32
C ILE A 14 2.11 2.63 -0.14
N ALA A 15 2.15 3.60 0.78
CA ALA A 15 1.94 5.00 0.46
C ALA A 15 2.99 5.51 -0.54
N ARG A 16 4.27 5.19 -0.31
CA ARG A 16 5.35 5.56 -1.24
C ARG A 16 5.15 4.94 -2.62
N ALA A 17 4.84 3.65 -2.69
CA ALA A 17 4.61 2.98 -3.97
C ALA A 17 3.42 3.56 -4.73
N LEU A 18 2.35 3.98 -4.03
CA LEU A 18 1.21 4.65 -4.65
C LEU A 18 1.59 6.04 -5.17
N ALA A 19 2.35 6.82 -4.41
CA ALA A 19 2.81 8.14 -4.84
C ALA A 19 3.70 8.03 -6.10
N GLU A 20 4.66 7.10 -6.10
CA GLU A 20 5.51 6.82 -7.27
C GLU A 20 4.72 6.32 -8.50
N ALA A 21 3.58 5.66 -8.26
CA ALA A 21 2.67 5.18 -9.28
C ALA A 21 1.60 6.21 -9.69
N GLY A 22 1.62 7.43 -9.13
CA GLY A 22 0.59 8.44 -9.36
C GLY A 22 -0.83 7.97 -9.00
N GLY A 23 -0.97 7.19 -7.93
CA GLY A 23 -2.23 6.61 -7.49
C GLY A 23 -2.67 5.35 -8.25
N ASN A 24 -1.91 4.89 -9.25
CA ASN A 24 -2.22 3.66 -9.98
C ASN A 24 -1.91 2.42 -9.13
N VAL A 25 -2.95 1.85 -8.51
CA VAL A 25 -2.84 0.66 -7.64
C VAL A 25 -2.24 -0.55 -8.37
N ALA A 26 -2.50 -0.72 -9.67
CA ALA A 26 -1.92 -1.84 -10.43
C ALA A 26 -0.41 -1.67 -10.62
N ASP A 27 0.05 -0.44 -10.85
CA ASP A 27 1.47 -0.16 -10.96
C ASP A 27 2.19 -0.25 -9.61
N ALA A 28 1.58 0.30 -8.56
CA ALA A 28 2.09 0.15 -7.19
C ALA A 28 2.22 -1.33 -6.78
N ALA A 29 1.24 -2.17 -7.12
CA ALA A 29 1.29 -3.61 -6.84
C ALA A 29 2.47 -4.29 -7.58
N ARG A 30 2.69 -3.97 -8.85
CA ARG A 30 3.84 -4.48 -9.61
C ARG A 30 5.17 -4.05 -8.98
N ARG A 31 5.31 -2.79 -8.58
CA ARG A 31 6.50 -2.26 -7.88
C ARG A 31 6.77 -2.99 -6.57
N LEU A 32 5.72 -3.31 -5.83
CA LEU A 32 5.78 -4.07 -4.58
C LEU A 32 5.86 -5.59 -4.79
N GLN A 33 6.01 -6.05 -6.04
CA GLN A 33 6.09 -7.47 -6.40
C GLN A 33 4.92 -8.29 -5.84
N THR A 34 3.71 -7.72 -5.92
CA THR A 34 2.47 -8.36 -5.48
C THR A 34 1.37 -8.17 -6.51
N ASP A 35 0.22 -8.82 -6.28
CA ASP A 35 -0.96 -8.66 -7.12
C ASP A 35 -1.89 -7.54 -6.61
N ARG A 36 -2.66 -6.97 -7.53
CA ARG A 36 -3.62 -5.89 -7.24
C ARG A 36 -4.66 -6.28 -6.18
N PRO A 37 -5.30 -7.47 -6.23
CA PRO A 37 -6.21 -7.91 -5.17
C PRO A 37 -5.59 -7.94 -3.76
N ASN A 38 -4.35 -8.40 -3.65
CA ASN A 38 -3.62 -8.47 -2.40
C ASN A 38 -3.32 -7.07 -1.86
N LEU A 39 -2.83 -6.18 -2.71
CA LEU A 39 -2.58 -4.79 -2.33
C LEU A 39 -3.88 -4.11 -1.84
N TYR A 40 -5.02 -4.32 -2.52
CA TYR A 40 -6.31 -3.81 -2.07
C TYR A 40 -6.72 -4.33 -0.68
N ARG A 41 -6.53 -5.63 -0.39
CA ARG A 41 -6.80 -6.17 0.96
C ARG A 41 -5.93 -5.51 2.02
N ARG A 42 -4.63 -5.34 1.75
CA ARG A 42 -3.70 -4.67 2.66
C ARG A 42 -4.09 -3.22 2.89
N MET A 43 -4.39 -2.49 1.83
CA MET A 43 -4.86 -1.11 1.90
C MET A 43 -6.15 -0.99 2.72
N LYS A 44 -7.15 -1.86 2.52
CA LYS A 44 -8.39 -1.87 3.30
C LYS A 44 -8.13 -2.15 4.78
N ARG A 45 -7.29 -3.15 5.09
CA ARG A 45 -6.89 -3.48 6.48
C ARG A 45 -6.21 -2.31 7.17
N LEU A 46 -5.39 -1.58 6.42
CA LEU A 46 -4.63 -0.43 6.90
C LEU A 46 -5.37 0.91 6.69
N GLY A 47 -6.60 0.95 6.18
CA GLY A 47 -7.31 2.22 5.94
C GLY A 47 -6.60 3.19 4.97
N ILE A 48 -5.88 2.68 3.97
CA ILE A 48 -5.18 3.48 2.95
C ILE A 48 -6.09 3.65 1.73
N ASN A 49 -6.27 4.89 1.26
CA ASN A 49 -7.05 5.22 0.06
C ASN A 49 -6.13 5.72 -1.06
N ALA A 50 -6.24 5.12 -2.25
CA ALA A 50 -5.40 5.47 -3.41
C ALA A 50 -5.53 6.92 -3.89
N THR A 51 -6.64 7.59 -3.55
CA THR A 51 -6.97 8.95 -4.01
C THR A 51 -6.31 10.05 -3.17
N ARG A 52 -5.69 9.74 -2.02
CA ARG A 52 -5.16 10.74 -1.07
C ARG A 52 -3.64 10.63 -0.83
N VAL A 53 -2.91 10.09 -1.78
CA VAL A 53 -1.45 9.90 -1.71
C VAL A 53 -0.75 10.81 -2.71
#